data_AF-A0ABD3HYW6-F1
#
_entry.id   AF-A0ABD3HYW6-F1
#
_cell.length_a   1.000
_cell.length_b   1.000
_cell.length_c   1.000
_cell.angle_alpha   90.00
_cell.angle_beta   90.00
_cell.angle_gamma   90.00
#
_symmetry.space_group_name_H-M   'P 1'
#
loop_
_entity.id
_entity.type
_entity.pdbx_description
1 polymer ?
#
loop_
_entity_poly.entity_id
_entity_poly.type
_entity_poly.pdbx_seq_one_letter_code
_entity_poly.pdbx_strand_id
1 'polypeptide(L)'
;MEQISRRSKRARVLVDYARLDSTGFSDSLRVQHKKLARAVLKFEEQPVVENFSVDFVGAAELADRINSTGFRNPCVVRSSSVPPSALGIRLPEGDLTVERISELVGPSRLINTIDVTTQSEGPVYSMQEWVEYFATPSPRKPLLNVVSLDLANTALQEMVSAPYVVRELDLVEKAWPADVSPSPKVIPPPYQGERLTQCQTFVVRLAGLAIQLVVKSS
;
A
#
# COMPACT_ATOMS: atom_id res chain seq x y z
N MET A 1 -46.21 23.27 -30.87
CA MET A 1 -44.92 23.40 -30.16
C MET A 1 -44.51 22.02 -29.70
N GLU A 2 -43.56 21.41 -30.42
CA GLU A 2 -43.10 20.04 -30.13
C GLU A 2 -42.03 20.10 -29.03
N GLN A 3 -42.32 19.54 -27.85
CA GLN A 3 -41.38 19.53 -26.73
C GLN A 3 -40.28 18.49 -26.98
N ILE A 4 -39.09 18.97 -27.33
CA ILE A 4 -37.90 18.12 -27.47
C ILE A 4 -37.41 17.74 -26.06
N SER A 5 -37.69 16.50 -25.67
CA SER A 5 -37.12 15.87 -24.48
C SER A 5 -35.61 15.67 -24.67
N ARG A 6 -34.80 16.44 -23.94
CA ARG A 6 -33.35 16.24 -23.86
C ARG A 6 -33.06 14.89 -23.20
N ARG A 7 -32.82 13.83 -23.99
CA ARG A 7 -32.27 12.57 -23.48
C ARG A 7 -30.77 12.71 -23.20
N SER A 8 -30.38 12.42 -21.97
CA SER A 8 -28.99 12.33 -21.55
C SER A 8 -28.26 11.23 -22.33
N LYS A 9 -27.12 11.57 -22.96
CA LYS A 9 -26.21 10.63 -23.64
C LYS A 9 -25.34 9.80 -22.67
N ARG A 10 -25.48 10.00 -21.35
CA ARG A 10 -24.72 9.20 -20.37
C ARG A 10 -25.30 7.79 -20.29
N ALA A 11 -24.45 6.81 -20.52
CA ALA A 11 -24.75 5.41 -20.21
C ALA A 11 -25.22 5.33 -18.75
N ARG A 12 -26.45 4.84 -18.56
CA ARG A 12 -26.99 4.59 -17.22
C ARG A 12 -26.36 3.31 -16.71
N VAL A 13 -25.64 3.44 -15.61
CA VAL A 13 -25.12 2.29 -14.87
C VAL A 13 -26.33 1.52 -14.33
N LEU A 14 -26.47 0.25 -14.72
CA LEU A 14 -27.52 -0.64 -14.20
C LEU A 14 -27.29 -0.81 -12.70
N VAL A 15 -28.25 -0.37 -11.90
CA VAL A 15 -28.31 -0.60 -10.45
C VAL A 15 -29.23 -1.80 -10.24
N ASP A 16 -28.69 -2.87 -9.69
CA ASP A 16 -29.44 -4.08 -9.34
C ASP A 16 -30.10 -3.86 -7.97
N TYR A 17 -31.35 -3.38 -7.98
CA TYR A 17 -32.11 -3.06 -6.77
C TYR A 17 -32.46 -4.31 -5.95
N ALA A 18 -32.53 -5.50 -6.56
CA ALA A 18 -32.83 -6.73 -5.84
C ALA A 18 -31.67 -7.17 -4.90
N ARG A 19 -30.43 -6.77 -5.23
CA ARG A 19 -29.27 -6.98 -4.36
C ARG A 19 -29.16 -5.98 -3.20
N LEU A 20 -29.72 -4.78 -3.35
CA LEU A 20 -29.67 -3.75 -2.30
C LEU A 20 -30.40 -4.16 -1.01
N ASP A 21 -31.46 -4.96 -1.14
CA ASP A 21 -32.30 -5.37 0.00
C ASP A 21 -31.77 -6.61 0.74
N SER A 22 -30.93 -7.43 0.10
CA SER A 22 -30.51 -8.74 0.66
C SER A 22 -29.16 -8.71 1.37
N THR A 23 -28.22 -7.85 0.96
CA THR A 23 -26.82 -7.92 1.41
C THR A 23 -26.33 -6.68 2.16
N GLY A 24 -27.22 -5.70 2.39
CA GLY A 24 -26.88 -4.45 3.06
C GLY A 24 -25.93 -3.57 2.24
N PHE A 25 -25.68 -2.36 2.74
CA PHE A 25 -24.93 -1.30 2.05
C PHE A 25 -23.56 -1.73 1.48
N SER A 26 -22.93 -2.75 2.08
CA SER A 26 -21.60 -3.27 1.71
C SER A 26 -21.49 -3.80 0.28
N ASP A 27 -22.52 -4.47 -0.24
CA ASP A 27 -22.48 -5.11 -1.56
C ASP A 27 -22.99 -4.21 -2.70
N SER A 28 -23.75 -3.17 -2.36
CA SER A 28 -24.24 -2.16 -3.31
C SER A 28 -23.17 -1.15 -3.73
N LEU A 29 -22.01 -1.21 -3.08
CA LEU A 29 -20.89 -0.33 -3.31
C LEU A 29 -20.11 -0.75 -4.55
N ARG A 30 -20.67 -0.45 -5.73
CA ARG A 30 -19.88 0.32 -6.71
C ARG A 30 -19.57 1.65 -6.03
N VAL A 31 -18.64 1.63 -5.07
CA VAL A 31 -18.21 2.80 -4.30
C VAL A 31 -17.92 3.85 -5.34
N GLN A 32 -18.71 4.93 -5.37
CA GLN A 32 -18.28 6.10 -6.12
C GLN A 32 -17.05 6.61 -5.36
N HIS A 33 -15.85 6.17 -5.74
CA HIS A 33 -14.59 6.41 -5.02
C HIS A 33 -14.42 7.89 -4.69
N LYS A 34 -14.89 8.80 -5.55
CA LYS A 34 -14.89 10.25 -5.29
C LYS A 34 -15.81 10.68 -4.15
N LYS A 35 -17.01 10.08 -4.05
CA LYS A 35 -17.94 10.36 -2.94
C LYS A 35 -17.43 9.76 -1.65
N LEU A 36 -16.93 8.52 -1.67
CA LEU A 36 -16.32 7.89 -0.50
C LEU A 36 -15.09 8.68 -0.04
N ALA A 37 -14.15 9.01 -0.93
CA ALA A 37 -12.98 9.80 -0.56
C ALA A 37 -13.37 11.14 0.05
N ARG A 38 -14.39 11.83 -0.50
CA ARG A 38 -14.92 13.06 0.11
C ARG A 38 -15.58 12.82 1.46
N ALA A 39 -16.29 11.71 1.64
CA ALA A 39 -16.93 11.36 2.90
C ALA A 39 -15.88 11.04 3.96
N VAL A 40 -14.83 10.26 3.63
CA VAL A 40 -13.70 9.94 4.51
C VAL A 40 -12.94 11.21 4.89
N LEU A 41 -12.66 12.10 3.93
CA LEU A 41 -11.99 13.38 4.21
C LEU A 41 -12.82 14.33 5.07
N LYS A 42 -14.15 14.21 5.04
CA LYS A 42 -15.10 14.98 5.86
C LYS A 42 -15.54 14.25 7.12
N PHE A 43 -15.04 13.03 7.33
CA PHE A 43 -15.44 12.21 8.45
C PHE A 43 -14.75 12.78 9.69
N GLU A 44 -15.55 13.35 10.59
CA GLU A 44 -15.10 13.83 11.89
C GLU A 44 -15.49 12.78 12.94
N GLU A 45 -14.46 12.15 13.51
CA GLU A 45 -14.40 11.29 14.71
C GLU A 45 -15.52 10.25 14.97
N GLN A 46 -15.11 8.99 15.16
CA GLN A 46 -15.91 8.03 15.94
C GLN A 46 -15.60 8.19 17.43
N PRO A 47 -16.53 7.84 18.35
CA PRO A 47 -16.18 7.71 19.76
C PRO A 47 -14.97 6.79 19.89
N VAL A 48 -13.95 7.28 20.59
CA VAL A 48 -12.70 6.55 20.82
C VAL A 48 -13.05 5.19 21.43
N VAL A 49 -12.68 4.11 20.74
CA VAL A 49 -12.71 2.78 21.35
C VAL A 49 -11.74 2.82 22.52
N GLU A 50 -12.20 2.55 23.74
CA GLU A 50 -11.46 2.78 25.01
C GLU A 50 -10.03 2.19 25.05
N ASN A 51 -9.70 1.26 24.13
CA ASN A 51 -8.44 0.54 24.08
C ASN A 51 -7.56 0.82 22.85
N PHE A 52 -7.92 1.75 21.96
CA PHE A 52 -7.09 2.09 20.80
C PHE A 52 -6.46 3.47 20.97
N SER A 53 -5.18 3.50 21.32
CA SER A 53 -4.38 4.72 21.32
C SER A 53 -3.23 4.62 20.32
N VAL A 54 -2.76 5.76 19.84
CA VAL A 54 -1.53 5.85 19.04
C VAL A 54 -0.43 6.42 19.92
N ASP A 55 0.66 5.67 20.03
CA ASP A 55 1.78 6.02 20.88
C ASP A 55 2.80 6.83 20.08
N PHE A 56 2.99 8.10 20.43
CA PHE A 56 4.03 8.93 19.83
C PHE A 56 5.32 8.77 20.63
N VAL A 57 6.38 8.30 19.98
CA VAL A 57 7.61 7.85 20.66
C VAL A 57 8.83 8.46 19.98
N GLY A 58 9.88 8.76 20.74
CA GLY A 58 11.18 9.12 20.20
C GLY A 58 11.84 7.92 19.51
N ALA A 59 12.73 8.16 18.55
CA ALA A 59 13.39 7.07 17.82
C ALA A 59 14.26 6.19 18.73
N ALA A 60 14.95 6.79 19.71
CA ALA A 60 15.77 6.08 20.68
C ALA A 60 14.92 5.23 21.66
N GLU A 61 13.70 5.67 21.95
CA GLU A 61 12.81 5.02 22.94
C GLU A 61 11.92 3.94 22.30
N LEU A 62 11.92 3.82 20.97
CA LEU A 62 11.01 2.93 20.24
C LEU A 62 11.17 1.46 20.64
N ALA A 63 12.42 0.99 20.76
CA ALA A 63 12.72 -0.39 21.14
C ALA A 63 12.26 -0.69 22.57
N ASP A 64 12.60 0.18 23.52
CA ASP A 64 12.19 0.05 24.92
C ASP A 64 10.68 0.10 25.08
N ARG A 65 10.00 0.97 24.32
CA ARG A 65 8.55 1.06 24.29
C ARG A 65 7.92 -0.23 23.79
N ILE A 66 8.40 -0.78 22.67
CA ILE A 66 7.90 -2.04 22.10
C ILE A 66 8.06 -3.18 23.11
N ASN A 67 9.23 -3.31 23.72
CA ASN A 67 9.52 -4.38 24.67
C ASN A 67 8.71 -4.27 25.98
N SER A 68 8.53 -3.06 26.50
CA SER A 68 7.79 -2.83 27.75
C SER A 68 6.27 -2.94 27.60
N THR A 69 5.72 -2.53 26.45
CA THR A 69 4.26 -2.54 26.21
C THR A 69 3.75 -3.75 25.44
N GLY A 70 4.66 -4.53 24.85
CA GLY A 70 4.32 -5.64 23.96
C GLY A 70 3.71 -5.19 22.63
N PHE A 71 3.96 -3.94 22.22
CA PHE A 71 3.48 -3.35 20.96
C PHE A 71 1.97 -3.50 20.71
N ARG A 72 1.15 -3.35 21.77
CA ARG A 72 -0.32 -3.47 21.70
C ARG A 72 -1.01 -2.37 20.90
N ASN A 73 -0.35 -1.22 20.78
CA ASN A 73 -0.84 -0.02 20.12
C ASN A 73 0.15 0.42 19.02
N PRO A 74 -0.32 1.04 17.93
CA PRO A 74 0.56 1.58 16.90
C PRO A 74 1.53 2.62 17.49
N CYS A 75 2.82 2.49 17.20
CA CYS A 75 3.84 3.47 17.55
C CYS A 75 4.18 4.36 16.35
N VAL A 76 4.21 5.67 16.55
CA VAL A 76 4.53 6.67 15.52
C VAL A 76 5.77 7.45 15.92
N VAL A 77 6.81 7.37 15.09
CA VAL A 77 7.98 8.23 15.14
C VAL A 77 7.84 9.28 14.04
N ARG A 78 7.81 10.56 14.43
CA ARG A 78 7.62 11.65 13.45
C ARG A 78 8.89 11.89 12.66
N SER A 79 8.78 12.03 11.34
CA SER A 79 9.95 12.34 10.49
C SER A 79 10.60 13.69 10.81
N SER A 80 9.87 14.61 11.46
CA SER A 80 10.42 15.91 11.86
C SER A 80 11.35 15.82 13.07
N SER A 81 11.34 14.73 13.83
CA SER A 81 12.20 14.60 15.01
C SER A 81 13.54 13.97 14.69
N VAL A 82 13.61 13.03 13.73
CA VAL A 82 14.86 12.35 13.35
C VAL A 82 14.87 11.93 11.88
N PRO A 83 16.06 11.79 11.26
CA PRO A 83 16.17 11.15 9.96
C PRO A 83 15.84 9.64 10.04
N PRO A 84 15.35 9.02 8.96
CA PRO A 84 15.07 7.58 8.92
C PRO A 84 16.26 6.69 9.33
N SER A 85 17.48 7.13 9.05
CA SER A 85 18.71 6.44 9.44
C SER A 85 18.87 6.27 10.95
N ALA A 86 18.29 7.16 11.77
CA ALA A 86 18.27 7.02 13.23
C ALA A 86 17.43 5.82 13.71
N LEU A 87 16.49 5.36 12.89
CA LEU A 87 15.73 4.13 13.12
C LEU A 87 16.40 2.89 12.50
N GLY A 88 17.57 3.04 11.89
CA GLY A 88 18.24 1.98 11.12
C GLY A 88 17.55 1.67 9.79
N ILE A 89 16.68 2.56 9.30
CA ILE A 89 16.07 2.49 7.97
C ILE A 89 17.12 2.96 6.96
N ARG A 90 17.35 2.16 5.92
CA ARG A 90 18.12 2.58 4.75
C ARG A 90 17.18 2.79 3.58
N LEU A 91 17.42 3.86 2.84
CA LEU A 91 16.77 4.20 1.58
C LEU A 91 17.86 4.64 0.61
N PRO A 92 17.67 4.45 -0.71
CA PRO A 92 18.60 4.96 -1.71
C PRO A 92 18.74 6.49 -1.59
N GLU A 93 19.92 6.99 -1.92
CA GLU A 93 20.20 8.43 -1.95
C GLU A 93 19.42 9.12 -3.08
N GLY A 94 19.00 10.36 -2.81
CA GLY A 94 18.25 11.18 -3.77
C GLY A 94 16.75 10.87 -3.82
N ASP A 95 16.07 11.52 -4.76
CA ASP A 95 14.63 11.39 -4.92
C ASP A 95 14.28 10.08 -5.63
N LEU A 96 13.42 9.29 -4.99
CA LEU A 96 12.87 8.08 -5.55
C LEU A 96 11.68 8.39 -6.47
N THR A 97 11.96 8.76 -7.71
CA THR A 97 10.93 8.94 -8.76
C THR A 97 10.50 7.60 -9.37
N VAL A 98 9.39 7.59 -10.11
CA VAL A 98 8.90 6.35 -10.76
C VAL A 98 9.91 5.84 -11.80
N GLU A 99 10.57 6.77 -12.51
CA GLU A 99 11.65 6.50 -13.45
C GLU A 99 12.83 5.83 -12.74
N ARG A 100 13.26 6.39 -11.60
CA ARG A 100 14.37 5.83 -10.84
C ARG A 100 14.06 4.44 -10.28
N ILE A 101 12.83 4.21 -9.83
CA ILE A 101 12.40 2.87 -9.39
C ILE A 101 12.43 1.90 -10.57
N SER A 102 11.97 2.31 -11.76
CA SER A 102 12.02 1.50 -12.98
C SER A 102 13.46 1.10 -13.35
N GLU A 103 14.41 2.02 -13.24
CA GLU A 103 15.84 1.72 -13.45
C GLU A 103 16.39 0.70 -12.44
N LEU A 104 16.07 0.86 -11.15
CA LEU A 104 16.62 0.01 -10.08
C LEU A 104 15.97 -1.38 -9.99
N VAL A 105 14.69 -1.47 -10.36
CA VAL A 105 13.92 -2.71 -10.36
C VAL A 105 14.04 -3.46 -11.69
N GLY A 106 14.25 -2.73 -12.78
CA GLY A 106 14.35 -3.23 -14.14
C GLY A 106 13.10 -2.87 -14.96
N PRO A 107 13.26 -2.25 -16.14
CA PRO A 107 12.15 -1.72 -16.93
C PRO A 107 11.18 -2.81 -17.42
N SER A 108 11.66 -4.03 -17.64
CA SER A 108 10.86 -5.18 -18.08
C SER A 108 10.16 -5.93 -16.94
N ARG A 109 10.38 -5.54 -15.68
CA ARG A 109 9.74 -6.19 -14.53
C ARG A 109 8.23 -5.96 -14.58
N LEU A 110 7.45 -7.05 -14.51
CA LEU A 110 6.00 -6.98 -14.46
C LEU A 110 5.51 -6.64 -13.06
N ILE A 111 4.49 -5.80 -12.99
CA ILE A 111 3.83 -5.32 -11.78
C ILE A 111 2.32 -5.50 -11.89
N ASN A 112 1.72 -5.95 -10.79
CA ASN A 112 0.26 -6.08 -10.68
C ASN A 112 -0.32 -4.75 -10.22
N THR A 113 -1.25 -4.20 -11.02
CA THR A 113 -1.95 -2.98 -10.67
C THR A 113 -3.35 -3.27 -10.13
N ILE A 114 -3.91 -2.30 -9.41
CA ILE A 114 -5.28 -2.32 -8.90
C ILE A 114 -6.00 -1.10 -9.48
N ASP A 115 -7.17 -1.30 -10.08
CA ASP A 115 -8.03 -0.19 -10.47
C ASP A 115 -8.77 0.32 -9.22
N VAL A 116 -8.36 1.50 -8.76
CA VAL A 116 -8.90 2.17 -7.57
C VAL A 116 -10.39 2.46 -7.72
N THR A 117 -10.88 2.65 -8.95
CA THR A 117 -12.28 3.01 -9.20
C THR A 117 -13.22 1.82 -9.09
N THR A 118 -12.78 0.63 -9.50
CA THR A 118 -13.55 -0.62 -9.45
C THR A 118 -13.22 -1.48 -8.23
N GLN A 119 -12.11 -1.19 -7.54
CA GLN A 119 -11.53 -2.05 -6.49
C GLN A 119 -11.27 -3.48 -6.99
N SER A 120 -10.92 -3.62 -8.28
CA SER A 120 -10.60 -4.90 -8.91
C SER A 120 -9.14 -4.92 -9.36
N GLU A 121 -8.67 -6.12 -9.73
CA GLU A 121 -7.40 -6.27 -10.44
C GLU A 121 -7.39 -5.36 -11.68
N GLY A 122 -6.29 -4.64 -11.84
CA GLY A 122 -6.01 -3.81 -13.00
C GLY A 122 -5.14 -4.56 -14.02
N PRO A 123 -4.78 -3.90 -15.13
CA PRO A 123 -3.85 -4.49 -16.10
C PRO A 123 -2.47 -4.73 -15.47
N VAL A 124 -1.81 -5.82 -15.85
CA VAL A 124 -0.40 -6.04 -15.53
C VAL A 124 0.44 -5.16 -16.44
N TYR A 125 1.31 -4.34 -15.86
CA TYR A 125 2.24 -3.46 -16.59
C TYR A 125 3.67 -3.90 -16.36
N SER A 126 4.55 -3.59 -17.30
CA SER A 126 5.98 -3.48 -17.05
C SER A 126 6.29 -2.19 -16.29
N MET A 127 7.44 -2.12 -15.62
CA MET A 127 7.91 -0.90 -14.98
C MET A 127 8.08 0.25 -15.98
N GLN A 128 8.43 -0.04 -17.24
CA GLN A 128 8.46 0.97 -18.30
C GLN A 128 7.06 1.51 -18.64
N GLU A 129 6.07 0.64 -18.84
CA GLU A 129 4.68 1.06 -19.07
C GLU A 129 4.12 1.83 -17.87
N TRP A 130 4.57 1.51 -16.65
CA TRP A 130 4.21 2.26 -15.46
C TRP A 130 4.78 3.68 -15.47
N VAL A 131 6.04 3.85 -15.86
CA VAL A 131 6.64 5.19 -16.08
C VAL A 131 5.83 5.97 -17.12
N GLU A 132 5.50 5.35 -18.25
CA GLU A 132 4.70 5.97 -19.31
C GLU A 132 3.30 6.37 -18.82
N TYR A 133 2.66 5.51 -18.03
CA TYR A 133 1.38 5.83 -17.37
C TYR A 133 1.51 7.06 -16.46
N PHE A 134 2.60 7.19 -15.69
CA PHE A 134 2.83 8.38 -14.86
C PHE A 134 3.16 9.64 -15.65
N ALA A 135 3.76 9.51 -16.83
CA ALA A 135 4.01 10.63 -17.73
C ALA A 135 2.71 11.22 -18.33
N THR A 136 1.59 10.48 -18.30
CA THR A 136 0.31 11.00 -18.80
C THR A 136 -0.24 12.17 -17.95
N PRO A 137 -0.83 13.21 -18.58
CA PRO A 137 -1.41 14.35 -17.86
C PRO A 137 -2.57 13.96 -16.92
N SER A 138 -2.70 14.68 -15.81
CA SER A 138 -3.83 14.53 -14.88
C SER A 138 -5.14 15.10 -15.47
N PRO A 139 -6.31 14.48 -15.27
CA PRO A 139 -6.54 13.25 -14.48
C PRO A 139 -6.32 11.97 -15.30
N ARG A 140 -5.49 11.08 -14.76
CA ARG A 140 -5.20 9.76 -15.35
C ARG A 140 -6.43 8.86 -15.30
N LYS A 141 -6.64 8.08 -16.36
CA LYS A 141 -7.72 7.08 -16.47
C LYS A 141 -7.20 5.85 -17.21
N PRO A 142 -7.37 4.63 -16.67
CA PRO A 142 -7.94 4.31 -15.35
C PRO A 142 -7.07 4.84 -14.20
N LEU A 143 -7.62 4.92 -12.98
CA LEU A 143 -6.87 5.31 -11.79
C LEU A 143 -6.26 4.05 -11.17
N LEU A 144 -4.98 3.82 -11.45
CA LEU A 144 -4.26 2.63 -11.02
C LEU A 144 -3.41 2.89 -9.79
N ASN A 145 -3.26 1.85 -8.96
CA ASN A 145 -2.31 1.78 -7.85
C ASN A 145 -1.50 0.48 -7.89
N VAL A 146 -0.32 0.49 -7.28
CA VAL A 146 0.54 -0.67 -7.08
C VAL A 146 0.85 -0.80 -5.59
N VAL A 147 0.45 -1.91 -4.99
CA VAL A 147 0.59 -2.17 -3.55
C VAL A 147 1.66 -3.23 -3.25
N SER A 148 2.11 -3.95 -4.27
CA SER A 148 2.87 -5.19 -4.10
C SER A 148 4.05 -5.21 -5.07
N LEU A 149 5.02 -4.32 -4.87
CA LEU A 149 6.24 -4.36 -5.65
C LEU A 149 7.25 -5.28 -4.99
N ASP A 150 7.51 -6.43 -5.63
CA ASP A 150 8.51 -7.40 -5.17
C ASP A 150 9.91 -6.97 -5.63
N LEU A 151 10.75 -6.68 -4.63
CA LEU A 151 12.13 -6.23 -4.82
C LEU A 151 13.14 -7.37 -4.92
N ALA A 152 12.73 -8.65 -4.79
CA ALA A 152 13.67 -9.76 -4.84
C ALA A 152 14.49 -9.79 -6.14
N ASN A 153 15.82 -9.92 -6.00
CA ASN A 153 16.80 -9.94 -7.09
C ASN A 153 16.84 -8.62 -7.90
N THR A 154 16.60 -7.48 -7.24
CA THR A 154 16.71 -6.14 -7.85
C THR A 154 17.81 -5.33 -7.17
N ALA A 155 18.36 -4.32 -7.85
CA ALA A 155 19.35 -3.44 -7.24
C ALA A 155 18.76 -2.63 -6.08
N LEU A 156 17.45 -2.34 -6.13
CA LEU A 156 16.74 -1.63 -5.06
C LEU A 156 16.69 -2.45 -3.75
N GLN A 157 16.76 -3.78 -3.81
CA GLN A 157 16.73 -4.64 -2.64
C GLN A 157 17.86 -4.32 -1.64
N GLU A 158 19.08 -4.13 -2.14
CA GLU A 158 20.26 -3.90 -1.30
C GLU A 158 20.30 -2.49 -0.70
N MET A 159 19.61 -1.55 -1.35
CA MET A 159 19.56 -0.13 -0.96
C MET A 159 18.52 0.16 0.11
N VAL A 160 17.55 -0.73 0.33
CA VAL A 160 16.46 -0.53 1.28
C VAL A 160 16.60 -1.49 2.46
N SER A 161 16.43 -0.98 3.68
CA SER A 161 16.32 -1.83 4.86
C SER A 161 15.28 -1.31 5.83
N ALA A 162 14.62 -2.23 6.53
CA ALA A 162 13.69 -1.95 7.59
C ALA A 162 14.27 -1.16 8.76
N PRO A 163 13.45 -0.66 9.69
CA PRO A 163 13.93 -0.22 10.99
C PRO A 163 14.66 -1.34 11.74
N TYR A 164 15.66 -0.96 12.54
CA TYR A 164 16.46 -1.87 13.36
C TYR A 164 15.59 -2.76 14.27
N VAL A 165 14.62 -2.16 14.97
CA VAL A 165 13.71 -2.90 15.88
C VAL A 165 12.87 -3.95 15.15
N VAL A 166 12.54 -3.73 13.88
CA VAL A 166 11.77 -4.69 13.08
C VAL A 166 12.63 -5.91 12.76
N ARG A 167 13.91 -5.70 12.37
CA ARG A 167 14.87 -6.78 12.14
C ARG A 167 15.16 -7.56 13.43
N GLU A 168 15.31 -6.85 14.54
CA GLU A 168 15.48 -7.52 15.84
C GLU A 168 14.28 -8.37 16.26
N LEU A 169 13.07 -8.07 15.81
CA LEU A 169 11.88 -8.86 16.16
C LEU A 169 11.49 -9.88 15.08
N ASP A 170 12.23 -9.92 13.97
CA ASP A 170 11.93 -10.79 12.84
C ASP A 170 12.23 -12.26 13.19
N LEU A 171 11.18 -13.07 13.27
CA LEU A 171 11.30 -14.49 13.57
C LEU A 171 11.93 -15.28 12.43
N VAL A 172 11.84 -14.81 11.18
CA VAL A 172 12.48 -15.48 10.04
C VAL A 172 13.99 -15.36 10.16
N GLU A 173 14.48 -14.14 10.43
CA GLU A 173 15.91 -13.88 10.62
C GLU A 173 16.47 -14.60 11.86
N LYS A 174 15.67 -14.72 12.93
CA LYS A 174 16.13 -15.28 14.21
C LYS A 174 16.01 -16.80 14.34
N ALA A 175 14.97 -17.40 13.77
CA ALA A 175 14.57 -18.76 14.13
C ALA A 175 14.26 -19.64 12.91
N TRP A 176 14.28 -19.11 11.68
CA TRP A 176 14.06 -19.96 10.51
C TRP A 176 15.29 -20.83 10.23
N PRO A 177 15.14 -22.17 10.12
CA PRO A 177 16.27 -23.05 9.84
C PRO A 177 16.87 -22.78 8.46
N ALA A 178 18.19 -22.61 8.39
CA ALA A 178 18.90 -22.30 7.14
C ALA A 178 18.86 -23.43 6.11
N ASP A 179 18.64 -24.66 6.56
CA ASP A 179 18.50 -25.88 5.78
C ASP A 179 17.09 -26.07 5.19
N VAL A 180 16.11 -25.25 5.60
CA VAL A 180 14.74 -25.29 5.09
C VAL A 180 14.53 -24.20 4.04
N SER A 181 14.70 -24.61 2.77
CA SER A 181 14.38 -23.78 1.60
C SER A 181 13.01 -24.11 1.00
N PRO A 182 12.23 -23.13 0.52
CA PRO A 182 12.49 -21.69 0.61
C PRO A 182 12.07 -21.12 1.98
N SER A 183 12.72 -20.03 2.42
CA SER A 183 12.18 -19.21 3.50
C SER A 183 10.81 -18.62 3.11
N PRO A 184 9.90 -18.40 4.08
CA PRO A 184 8.56 -17.90 3.81
C PRO A 184 8.58 -16.49 3.19
N LYS A 185 7.60 -16.18 2.31
CA LYS A 185 7.48 -14.90 1.60
C LYS A 185 6.13 -14.20 1.90
N VAL A 186 6.08 -12.90 2.21
CA VAL A 186 4.85 -12.08 2.06
C VAL A 186 4.53 -11.90 0.60
N ILE A 187 3.31 -12.30 0.29
CA ILE A 187 2.53 -11.73 -0.78
C ILE A 187 1.34 -11.08 -0.05
N PRO A 188 1.10 -9.75 -0.15
CA PRO A 188 -0.14 -9.19 0.36
C PRO A 188 -1.30 -9.92 -0.32
N PRO A 189 -2.36 -10.27 0.40
CA PRO A 189 -3.31 -11.26 -0.06
C PRO A 189 -3.91 -10.85 -1.42
N PRO A 190 -3.84 -11.69 -2.47
CA PRO A 190 -4.88 -11.66 -3.47
C PRO A 190 -6.18 -12.05 -2.77
N TYR A 191 -7.28 -11.38 -3.08
CA TYR A 191 -8.61 -11.77 -2.63
C TYR A 191 -8.98 -13.13 -3.26
N GLN A 192 -8.42 -14.22 -2.74
CA GLN A 192 -8.89 -15.61 -2.73
C GLN A 192 -7.74 -16.55 -2.37
N GLY A 193 -7.96 -17.41 -1.36
CA GLY A 193 -7.23 -18.67 -1.17
C GLY A 193 -5.95 -18.60 -0.34
N GLU A 194 -6.12 -18.87 0.95
CA GLU A 194 -5.18 -19.56 1.86
C GLU A 194 -3.70 -19.68 1.47
N ARG A 195 -2.84 -18.88 2.13
CA ARG A 195 -1.73 -19.31 3.00
C ARG A 195 -0.99 -18.09 3.56
N LEU A 196 -0.77 -18.12 4.88
CA LEU A 196 -0.07 -17.11 5.67
C LEU A 196 1.44 -17.20 5.46
N THR A 197 2.13 -16.12 5.09
CA THR A 197 3.61 -16.03 5.09
C THR A 197 4.06 -14.56 5.10
N GLN A 198 5.15 -14.19 5.84
CA GLN A 198 5.61 -12.82 6.19
C GLN A 198 6.85 -12.30 5.36
N CYS A 199 6.90 -11.01 4.96
CA CYS A 199 8.05 -10.15 4.55
C CYS A 199 7.77 -8.76 5.14
N GLN A 200 8.82 -7.94 5.29
CA GLN A 200 8.72 -6.59 5.81
C GLN A 200 8.12 -5.66 4.73
N THR A 201 6.96 -5.10 5.04
CA THR A 201 6.23 -4.21 4.13
C THR A 201 6.45 -2.77 4.54
N PHE A 202 7.03 -1.96 3.65
CA PHE A 202 7.24 -0.52 3.82
C PHE A 202 6.30 0.23 2.90
N VAL A 203 5.38 1.01 3.46
CA VAL A 203 4.68 2.01 2.66
C VAL A 203 5.58 3.23 2.54
N VAL A 204 6.26 3.36 1.41
CA VAL A 204 7.04 4.57 1.10
C VAL A 204 6.15 5.49 0.28
N ARG A 205 5.93 6.70 0.82
CA ARG A 205 5.23 7.74 0.09
C ARG A 205 6.24 8.50 -0.77
N LEU A 206 6.18 8.33 -2.08
CA LEU A 206 7.09 8.91 -3.07
C LEU A 206 6.35 9.91 -3.95
N ALA A 207 6.71 11.20 -3.90
CA ALA A 207 6.17 12.23 -4.80
C ALA A 207 4.62 12.23 -4.96
N GLY A 208 3.87 11.94 -3.89
CA GLY A 208 2.42 11.85 -3.90
C GLY A 208 1.84 10.45 -4.21
N LEU A 209 2.68 9.47 -4.56
CA LEU A 209 2.37 8.04 -4.59
C LEU A 209 2.57 7.42 -3.21
N ALA A 210 1.68 6.52 -2.80
CA ALA A 210 1.97 5.56 -1.74
C ALA A 210 2.32 4.25 -2.43
N ILE A 211 3.62 3.97 -2.63
CA ILE A 211 4.05 2.64 -3.08
C ILE A 211 4.34 1.84 -1.84
N GLN A 212 3.60 0.76 -1.68
CA GLN A 212 3.94 -0.24 -0.70
C GLN A 212 5.05 -1.13 -1.29
N LEU A 213 6.28 -0.84 -0.86
CA LEU A 213 7.47 -1.62 -1.17
C LEU A 213 7.51 -2.82 -0.24
N VAL A 214 7.62 -4.02 -0.81
CA VAL A 214 7.84 -5.23 -0.01
C VAL A 214 9.33 -5.54 -0.07
N VAL A 215 10.01 -5.34 1.05
CA VAL A 215 11.46 -5.57 1.17
C VAL A 215 11.68 -6.93 1.84
N LYS A 216 12.57 -7.72 1.24
CA LYS A 216 12.95 -9.03 1.75
C LYS A 216 13.93 -8.86 2.93
N SER A 217 13.74 -9.61 4.03
CA SER A 217 14.82 -9.81 5.00
C SER A 217 15.78 -10.85 4.41
N SER A 218 17.06 -10.51 4.36
CA SER A 218 18.14 -11.29 3.74
C SER A 218 18.22 -12.71 4.27
#